data_AF-A0A6M0L155-F1
#
_entry.id   AF-A0A6M0L155-F1
#
_cell.length_a   1.000
_cell.length_b   1.000
_cell.length_c   1.000
_cell.angle_alpha   90.00
_cell.angle_beta   90.00
_cell.angle_gamma   90.00
#
_symmetry.space_group_name_H-M   'P 1'
#
loop_
_entity.id
_entity.type
_entity.pdbx_description
1 polymer ?
#
loop_
_entity_poly.entity_id
_entity_poly.type
_entity_poly.pdbx_seq_one_letter_code
_entity_poly.pdbx_strand_id
1 'polypeptide(L)'
;MKTLKNILFVIITIMLAVVIEAMTVTSIKKFDSINDPFELLSSKSESYHKDVSLSEIEYGEKVTKGLLKLVVDDESTTFKNISHKEFIQNIYSKNGYIPLWFTSRGPKHQALDDFFKTIGSDAILDKNGNIFKRYQYLKNAFQGNNNRTIEKELMLDIQLSSLYKSYLIFHLYGSIQWWDFKNKLKWLRSRKIAADWVTYTPKHNIDELILSYPLSKVVQATTPSSFGYKEMLNELRRLKNIQQQGGWKKIANSSQLRYGKSGKAVEGLINRLRSSGDYTCSVGDGDNSYGPCLKKAVKRFQKRHGLYPTGKINNYTRKKMNISVDWKIKKVLLNLDRIKRLPDQPENRYIMVNIPDFRLYYMEKGREKLSMRVIVGDDEHHTPIFSNKVSFIVLNPYWIMPDSIVRDEMIPEMLKNPNFLEERGYEVRTSYNTRRAPIDATKVDWSKVLRYRQTKRYKFMQPPGPRNALGKIKFKFPNQFAVYLHDTPNKKLFRKGRRAFSHGCIRIAEPNALLSTFAPHERSVNYNRSQRILRGKNKTQLNLSTPVPVHIVYLTAWINSDGLLHYRNDVYHYDRKQKRTIQ
;
A
#
# COMPACT_ATOMS: atom_id res chain seq x y z
N MET A 1 53.74 -25.12 -49.90
CA MET A 1 53.56 -23.95 -49.01
C MET A 1 52.34 -24.04 -48.07
N LYS A 2 52.04 -25.22 -47.52
CA LYS A 2 51.05 -25.37 -46.43
C LYS A 2 51.61 -26.14 -45.22
N THR A 3 52.93 -26.30 -45.17
CA THR A 3 53.68 -27.06 -44.14
C THR A 3 54.66 -26.21 -43.33
N LEU A 4 54.74 -24.88 -43.57
CA LEU A 4 55.53 -23.95 -42.74
C LEU A 4 54.71 -23.13 -41.72
N LYS A 5 53.37 -23.12 -41.79
CA LYS A 5 52.54 -22.39 -40.81
C LYS A 5 52.18 -23.18 -39.55
N ASN A 6 52.36 -24.51 -39.56
CA ASN A 6 52.10 -25.35 -38.38
C ASN A 6 53.33 -25.56 -37.48
N ILE A 7 54.53 -25.23 -37.94
CA ILE A 7 55.77 -25.38 -37.14
C ILE A 7 56.02 -24.14 -36.26
N LEU A 8 55.55 -22.95 -36.69
CA LEU A 8 55.66 -21.73 -35.88
C LEU A 8 54.63 -21.68 -34.72
N PHE A 9 53.52 -22.42 -34.83
CA PHE A 9 52.48 -22.43 -33.80
C PHE A 9 52.82 -23.36 -32.62
N VAL A 10 53.61 -24.42 -32.83
CA VAL A 10 54.03 -25.36 -31.76
C VAL A 10 55.22 -24.83 -30.94
N ILE A 11 56.08 -23.99 -31.54
CA ILE A 11 57.25 -23.40 -30.83
C ILE A 11 56.84 -22.27 -29.88
N ILE A 12 55.75 -21.54 -30.17
CA ILE A 12 55.23 -20.48 -29.28
C ILE A 12 54.43 -21.06 -28.09
N THR A 13 53.88 -22.27 -28.22
CA THR A 13 53.17 -22.94 -27.09
C THR A 13 54.10 -23.65 -26.12
N ILE A 14 55.34 -23.96 -26.51
CA ILE A 14 56.34 -24.61 -25.64
C ILE A 14 57.22 -23.59 -24.90
N MET A 15 57.36 -22.35 -25.40
CA MET A 15 58.09 -21.28 -24.70
C MET A 15 57.25 -20.50 -23.65
N LEU A 16 55.92 -20.65 -23.64
CA LEU A 16 55.06 -20.05 -22.60
C LEU A 16 54.65 -21.05 -21.49
N ALA A 17 55.03 -22.32 -21.63
CA ALA A 17 54.72 -23.41 -20.70
C ALA A 17 55.96 -23.98 -19.99
N VAL A 18 57.11 -23.30 -20.07
CA VAL A 18 58.37 -23.65 -19.38
C VAL A 18 58.75 -22.65 -18.27
N VAL A 19 57.87 -21.68 -17.97
CA VAL A 19 58.04 -20.74 -16.82
C VAL A 19 57.05 -21.04 -15.68
N ILE A 20 56.25 -22.09 -15.80
CA ILE A 20 55.35 -22.55 -14.73
C ILE A 20 55.59 -24.04 -14.55
N GLU A 21 56.02 -24.42 -13.34
CA GLU A 21 56.33 -25.77 -12.84
C GLU A 21 57.72 -26.35 -13.15
N ALA A 22 58.72 -25.91 -12.37
CA ALA A 22 59.72 -26.82 -11.81
C ALA A 22 59.77 -26.60 -10.29
N MET A 23 59.58 -27.70 -9.57
CA MET A 23 59.20 -27.77 -8.16
C MET A 23 60.34 -27.41 -7.19
N THR A 24 59.93 -26.86 -6.04
CA THR A 24 60.49 -27.03 -4.68
C THR A 24 62.00 -27.21 -4.52
N VAL A 25 62.62 -26.34 -3.73
CA VAL A 25 63.42 -26.68 -2.54
C VAL A 25 63.98 -25.38 -1.94
N THR A 26 63.59 -25.16 -0.69
CA THR A 26 64.23 -24.39 0.39
C THR A 26 65.32 -23.35 0.10
N SER A 27 65.19 -22.25 0.83
CA SER A 27 66.26 -21.62 1.63
C SER A 27 67.08 -20.46 1.06
N ILE A 28 66.96 -19.35 1.81
CA ILE A 28 68.06 -18.46 2.28
C ILE A 28 68.37 -17.21 1.44
N LYS A 29 67.91 -16.08 2.03
CA LYS A 29 68.57 -14.77 2.23
C LYS A 29 69.39 -14.16 1.08
N LYS A 30 69.00 -12.91 0.76
CA LYS A 30 69.79 -11.65 0.76
C LYS A 30 69.02 -10.64 -0.11
N PHE A 31 68.85 -9.37 0.20
CA PHE A 31 69.44 -8.50 1.22
C PHE A 31 68.50 -7.29 1.40
N ASP A 32 68.61 -6.70 2.58
CA ASP A 32 68.03 -5.45 3.06
C ASP A 32 68.16 -4.26 2.10
N SER A 33 67.13 -3.41 2.05
CA SER A 33 67.15 -2.06 2.65
C SER A 33 66.04 -1.18 2.06
N ILE A 34 65.10 -0.77 2.92
CA ILE A 34 64.54 0.58 3.10
C ILE A 34 63.34 0.44 4.06
N ASN A 35 63.46 1.11 5.20
CA ASN A 35 62.54 1.10 6.34
C ASN A 35 61.12 1.60 5.99
N ASP A 36 60.07 0.88 6.40
CA ASP A 36 58.72 1.43 6.70
C ASP A 36 57.94 0.47 7.63
N PRO A 37 57.20 0.93 8.66
CA PRO A 37 56.92 0.23 9.91
C PRO A 37 55.73 -0.75 9.86
N PHE A 38 55.71 -1.64 8.86
CA PHE A 38 54.66 -2.65 8.69
C PHE A 38 55.07 -4.09 9.03
N GLU A 39 56.26 -4.29 9.59
CA GLU A 39 56.80 -5.62 9.88
C GLU A 39 56.77 -6.01 11.37
N LEU A 40 55.66 -5.68 12.04
CA LEU A 40 55.36 -6.21 13.38
C LEU A 40 53.98 -6.87 13.48
N LEU A 41 53.23 -6.98 12.38
CA LEU A 41 51.87 -7.55 12.37
C LEU A 41 51.64 -8.75 11.46
N SER A 42 52.62 -9.20 10.65
CA SER A 42 52.42 -10.34 9.73
C SER A 42 53.22 -11.62 10.04
N SER A 43 54.16 -11.61 11.00
CA SER A 43 54.98 -12.78 11.35
C SER A 43 54.69 -13.33 12.75
N LYS A 44 53.41 -13.59 13.04
CA LYS A 44 52.96 -14.61 14.00
C LYS A 44 51.62 -15.17 13.53
N SER A 45 51.59 -15.88 12.40
CA SER A 45 50.44 -16.71 12.03
C SER A 45 50.38 -18.05 12.80
N GLU A 46 51.16 -18.20 13.88
CA GLU A 46 50.90 -19.18 14.94
C GLU A 46 50.16 -18.49 16.09
N SER A 47 48.91 -18.94 16.31
CA SER A 47 48.00 -18.48 17.35
C SER A 47 47.82 -16.96 17.49
N TYR A 48 47.09 -16.32 16.58
CA TYR A 48 46.26 -15.15 16.98
C TYR A 48 44.89 -15.64 17.48
N HIS A 49 44.89 -16.59 18.41
CA HIS A 49 43.93 -16.58 19.50
C HIS A 49 44.39 -15.51 20.49
N LYS A 50 44.23 -14.25 20.10
CA LYS A 50 44.35 -13.16 21.05
C LYS A 50 42.96 -12.62 21.25
N ASP A 51 42.43 -12.88 22.43
CA ASP A 51 41.27 -12.23 23.02
C ASP A 51 41.54 -10.72 23.04
N VAL A 52 41.34 -10.08 21.90
CA VAL A 52 41.54 -8.65 21.71
C VAL A 52 40.29 -8.10 21.03
N SER A 53 39.42 -7.49 21.83
CA SER A 53 38.27 -6.70 21.38
C SER A 53 38.74 -5.35 20.82
N LEU A 54 37.91 -4.68 20.01
CA LEU A 54 38.12 -3.27 19.66
C LEU A 54 38.34 -2.38 20.89
N SER A 55 37.88 -2.80 22.08
CA SER A 55 38.13 -2.11 23.36
C SER A 55 39.56 -2.25 23.90
N GLU A 56 40.32 -3.23 23.42
CA GLU A 56 41.65 -3.61 23.94
C GLU A 56 42.80 -3.21 23.02
N ILE A 57 42.49 -2.61 21.86
CA ILE A 57 43.49 -2.09 20.92
C ILE A 57 43.69 -0.59 21.20
N GLU A 58 44.82 -0.26 21.84
CA GLU A 58 45.31 1.12 22.02
C GLU A 58 45.90 1.73 20.72
N TYR A 59 45.52 1.18 19.55
CA TYR A 59 45.94 1.64 18.22
C TYR A 59 44.76 2.15 17.39
N GLY A 60 44.68 3.47 17.35
CA GLY A 60 44.11 4.39 16.36
C GLY A 60 43.01 3.91 15.40
N GLU A 61 41.92 4.69 15.38
CA GLU A 61 40.84 4.75 14.39
C GLU A 61 41.26 4.42 12.93
N LYS A 62 42.51 4.74 12.53
CA LYS A 62 43.09 4.44 11.22
C LYS A 62 43.21 2.93 10.91
N VAL A 63 43.60 2.09 11.87
CA VAL A 63 43.76 0.63 11.67
C VAL A 63 42.39 -0.03 11.49
N THR A 64 41.42 0.31 12.36
CA THR A 64 40.05 -0.18 12.27
C THR A 64 39.38 0.21 10.96
N LYS A 65 39.61 1.45 10.46
CA LYS A 65 39.15 1.90 9.15
C LYS A 65 39.73 1.05 8.01
N GLY A 66 41.03 0.77 8.06
CA GLY A 66 41.70 -0.07 7.05
C GLY A 66 41.15 -1.50 7.02
N LEU A 67 40.98 -2.11 8.18
CA LEU A 67 40.40 -3.46 8.30
C LEU A 67 38.94 -3.50 7.84
N LEU A 68 38.11 -2.54 8.26
CA LEU A 68 36.71 -2.49 7.84
C LEU A 68 36.59 -2.29 6.33
N LYS A 69 37.47 -1.46 5.74
CA LYS A 69 37.55 -1.32 4.29
C LYS A 69 37.86 -2.66 3.61
N LEU A 70 38.88 -3.39 4.08
CA LEU A 70 39.20 -4.72 3.53
C LEU A 70 38.02 -5.69 3.65
N VAL A 71 37.33 -5.74 4.78
CA VAL A 71 36.16 -6.61 4.99
C VAL A 71 34.98 -6.20 4.07
N VAL A 72 34.72 -4.90 3.92
CA VAL A 72 33.64 -4.38 3.05
C VAL A 72 33.97 -4.53 1.55
N ASP A 73 35.26 -4.55 1.19
CA ASP A 73 35.72 -4.69 -0.19
C ASP A 73 35.93 -6.17 -0.58
N ASP A 74 36.11 -7.11 0.36
CA ASP A 74 36.16 -8.56 0.07
C ASP A 74 34.76 -9.12 -0.19
N GLU A 75 34.34 -9.00 -1.45
CA GLU A 75 33.03 -9.41 -1.91
C GLU A 75 32.74 -10.90 -1.74
N SER A 76 33.77 -11.73 -1.88
CA SER A 76 33.64 -13.18 -1.99
C SER A 76 33.38 -13.86 -0.65
N THR A 77 33.93 -13.31 0.43
CA THR A 77 33.83 -13.88 1.78
C THR A 77 32.74 -13.19 2.59
N THR A 78 32.75 -11.85 2.65
CA THR A 78 31.86 -11.06 3.53
C THR A 78 30.40 -11.15 3.10
N PHE A 79 30.11 -11.04 1.80
CA PHE A 79 28.75 -10.93 1.30
C PHE A 79 28.11 -12.26 0.88
N LYS A 80 28.79 -13.39 1.11
CA LYS A 80 28.26 -14.74 0.80
C LYS A 80 26.88 -14.98 1.43
N ASN A 81 26.67 -14.47 2.66
CA ASN A 81 25.42 -14.64 3.42
C ASN A 81 24.85 -13.31 3.96
N ILE A 82 25.29 -12.17 3.43
CA ILE A 82 24.85 -10.84 3.89
C ILE A 82 24.12 -10.12 2.77
N SER A 83 22.88 -9.69 3.06
CA SER A 83 22.07 -8.92 2.13
C SER A 83 22.47 -7.45 2.10
N HIS A 84 22.07 -6.73 1.04
CA HIS A 84 22.25 -5.28 0.88
C HIS A 84 23.70 -4.81 0.69
N LYS A 85 24.50 -5.59 -0.06
CA LYS A 85 25.91 -5.28 -0.40
C LYS A 85 26.12 -3.82 -0.83
N GLU A 86 25.42 -3.36 -1.87
CA GLU A 86 25.57 -2.00 -2.41
C GLU A 86 25.30 -0.92 -1.36
N PHE A 87 24.26 -1.11 -0.53
CA PHE A 87 23.94 -0.20 0.56
C PHE A 87 25.07 -0.16 1.59
N ILE A 88 25.59 -1.33 2.01
CA ILE A 88 26.68 -1.46 2.97
C ILE A 88 27.94 -0.77 2.42
N GLN A 89 28.39 -1.12 1.22
CA GLN A 89 29.57 -0.50 0.60
C GLN A 89 29.43 1.03 0.53
N ASN A 90 28.27 1.52 0.13
CA ASN A 90 28.00 2.95 0.03
C ASN A 90 28.05 3.66 1.41
N ILE A 91 27.36 3.15 2.43
CA ILE A 91 27.32 3.82 3.74
C ILE A 91 28.67 3.80 4.45
N TYR A 92 29.44 2.72 4.37
CA TYR A 92 30.75 2.66 5.01
C TYR A 92 31.76 3.52 4.27
N SER A 93 31.73 3.54 2.94
CA SER A 93 32.54 4.48 2.15
C SER A 93 32.26 5.93 2.52
N LYS A 94 30.97 6.32 2.58
CA LYS A 94 30.56 7.67 3.01
C LYS A 94 30.93 7.98 4.47
N ASN A 95 30.89 7.00 5.35
CA ASN A 95 31.26 7.15 6.77
C ASN A 95 32.77 7.00 7.02
N GLY A 96 33.61 7.03 5.97
CA GLY A 96 35.06 6.90 6.08
C GLY A 96 35.53 5.59 6.70
N TYR A 97 34.75 4.52 6.53
CA TYR A 97 34.94 3.18 7.09
C TYR A 97 35.05 3.14 8.62
N ILE A 98 34.39 4.09 9.30
CA ILE A 98 34.21 4.02 10.76
C ILE A 98 33.06 3.05 11.07
N PRO A 99 33.23 2.09 12.01
CA PRO A 99 32.15 1.21 12.46
C PRO A 99 30.91 1.99 12.94
N LEU A 100 29.73 1.55 12.51
CA LEU A 100 28.47 2.23 12.81
C LEU A 100 27.96 1.90 14.21
N TRP A 101 28.22 0.69 14.69
CA TRP A 101 27.67 0.09 15.91
C TRP A 101 28.72 -0.13 17.00
N PHE A 102 30.01 0.05 16.68
CA PHE A 102 31.13 -0.09 17.59
C PHE A 102 31.98 1.18 17.68
N THR A 103 32.71 1.31 18.77
CA THR A 103 33.77 2.29 19.01
C THR A 103 35.06 1.54 19.38
N SER A 104 36.17 2.26 19.53
CA SER A 104 37.39 1.72 20.15
C SER A 104 37.25 1.36 21.63
N ARG A 105 36.07 1.52 22.23
CA ARG A 105 35.76 1.08 23.61
C ARG A 105 34.69 -0.02 23.63
N GLY A 106 34.36 -0.57 22.46
CA GLY A 106 33.32 -1.60 22.32
C GLY A 106 31.99 -1.07 21.76
N PRO A 107 30.87 -1.79 21.98
CA PRO A 107 29.58 -1.51 21.36
C PRO A 107 28.97 -0.15 21.75
N LYS A 108 28.31 0.51 20.79
CA LYS A 108 27.50 1.71 21.04
C LYS A 108 26.16 1.32 21.69
N HIS A 109 26.18 1.04 22.99
CA HIS A 109 25.03 0.51 23.75
C HIS A 109 23.73 1.28 23.51
N GLN A 110 23.77 2.62 23.56
CA GLN A 110 22.57 3.43 23.34
C GLN A 110 21.97 3.25 21.93
N ALA A 111 22.80 3.15 20.89
CA ALA A 111 22.34 2.94 19.53
C ALA A 111 21.78 1.52 19.33
N LEU A 112 22.44 0.52 19.93
CA LEU A 112 22.00 -0.87 19.91
C LEU A 112 20.68 -1.08 20.67
N ASP A 113 20.53 -0.45 21.83
CA ASP A 113 19.30 -0.51 22.61
C ASP A 113 18.12 0.09 21.85
N ASP A 114 18.31 1.26 21.25
CA ASP A 114 17.31 1.88 20.37
C ASP A 114 16.93 0.97 19.21
N PHE A 115 17.94 0.42 18.52
CA PHE A 115 17.77 -0.47 17.38
C PHE A 115 16.99 -1.74 17.74
N PHE A 116 17.45 -2.47 18.76
CA PHE A 116 16.84 -3.73 19.17
C PHE A 116 15.45 -3.53 19.81
N LYS A 117 15.23 -2.43 20.53
CA LYS A 117 13.90 -2.09 21.07
C LYS A 117 12.93 -1.73 19.95
N THR A 118 13.36 -0.97 18.95
CA THR A 118 12.51 -0.56 17.83
C THR A 118 12.05 -1.77 17.02
N ILE A 119 12.98 -2.64 16.61
CA ILE A 119 12.63 -3.85 15.85
C ILE A 119 11.81 -4.82 16.70
N GLY A 120 12.23 -5.07 17.95
CA GLY A 120 11.58 -6.04 18.84
C GLY A 120 10.15 -5.68 19.25
N SER A 121 9.80 -4.39 19.24
CA SER A 121 8.46 -3.88 19.60
C SER A 121 7.53 -3.66 18.40
N ASP A 122 7.99 -3.90 17.17
CA ASP A 122 7.18 -3.70 15.97
C ASP A 122 6.05 -4.74 15.89
N ALA A 123 4.81 -4.26 16.04
CA ALA A 123 3.63 -5.11 16.03
C ALA A 123 3.27 -5.66 14.64
N ILE A 124 3.86 -5.16 13.55
CA ILE A 124 3.59 -5.62 12.17
C ILE A 124 4.48 -6.81 11.82
N LEU A 125 5.71 -6.87 12.35
CA LEU A 125 6.65 -7.94 12.06
C LEU A 125 6.08 -9.33 12.38
N ASP A 126 6.40 -10.28 11.50
CA ASP A 126 6.15 -11.69 11.72
C ASP A 126 7.27 -12.26 12.60
N LYS A 127 6.89 -12.85 13.75
CA LYS A 127 7.85 -13.43 14.68
C LYS A 127 8.57 -14.67 14.10
N ASN A 128 7.98 -15.31 13.10
CA ASN A 128 8.58 -16.45 12.41
C ASN A 128 9.36 -16.05 11.15
N GLY A 129 9.36 -14.76 10.86
CA GLY A 129 10.01 -14.14 9.71
C GLY A 129 11.52 -14.03 9.83
N ASN A 130 12.23 -13.88 8.70
CA ASN A 130 13.68 -13.76 8.63
C ASN A 130 14.18 -12.49 9.30
N ILE A 131 13.48 -11.35 9.17
CA ILE A 131 13.86 -10.10 9.85
C ILE A 131 13.88 -10.32 11.37
N PHE A 132 12.83 -10.93 11.91
CA PHE A 132 12.72 -11.17 13.35
C PHE A 132 13.71 -12.24 13.84
N LYS A 133 13.91 -13.32 13.08
CA LYS A 133 14.92 -14.35 13.38
C LYS A 133 16.34 -13.75 13.40
N ARG A 134 16.68 -12.93 12.41
CA ARG A 134 17.98 -12.25 12.33
C ARG A 134 18.17 -11.25 13.46
N TYR A 135 17.12 -10.50 13.80
CA TYR A 135 17.07 -9.65 14.99
C TYR A 135 17.39 -10.44 16.27
N GLN A 136 16.74 -11.58 16.49
CA GLN A 136 17.00 -12.40 17.69
C GLN A 136 18.42 -12.97 17.70
N TYR A 137 18.89 -13.49 16.58
CA TYR A 137 20.26 -13.97 16.44
C TYR A 137 21.29 -12.90 16.81
N LEU A 138 21.17 -11.70 16.22
CA LEU A 138 22.09 -10.60 16.49
C LEU A 138 21.97 -10.11 17.92
N LYS A 139 20.76 -9.98 18.47
CA LYS A 139 20.56 -9.57 19.86
C LYS A 139 21.24 -10.53 20.85
N ASN A 140 21.11 -11.84 20.62
CA ASN A 140 21.73 -12.85 21.49
C ASN A 140 23.26 -12.83 21.41
N ALA A 141 23.83 -12.45 20.27
CA ALA A 141 25.29 -12.28 20.13
C ALA A 141 25.88 -11.21 21.07
N PHE A 142 25.05 -10.27 21.55
CA PHE A 142 25.45 -9.26 22.53
C PHE A 142 25.20 -9.65 23.99
N GLN A 143 24.58 -10.81 24.26
CA GLN A 143 24.22 -11.29 25.61
C GLN A 143 25.20 -12.34 26.19
N GLY A 144 26.15 -12.84 25.40
CA GLY A 144 27.17 -13.83 25.81
C GLY A 144 28.55 -13.24 26.15
N ASN A 145 29.42 -14.07 26.74
CA ASN A 145 30.73 -13.73 27.31
C ASN A 145 31.69 -12.97 26.37
N ASN A 146 32.53 -12.12 26.98
CA ASN A 146 33.30 -11.01 26.39
C ASN A 146 34.45 -11.33 25.41
N ASN A 147 34.67 -12.58 24.97
CA ASN A 147 35.76 -12.90 24.02
C ASN A 147 35.34 -12.57 22.57
N ARG A 148 35.09 -11.28 22.28
CA ARG A 148 34.83 -10.78 20.92
C ARG A 148 36.15 -10.36 20.29
N THR A 149 36.52 -11.03 19.20
CA THR A 149 37.66 -10.61 18.38
C THR A 149 37.25 -9.46 17.47
N ILE A 150 38.23 -8.65 17.04
CA ILE A 150 37.99 -7.56 16.07
C ILE A 150 37.25 -8.01 14.82
N GLU A 151 37.59 -9.18 14.26
CA GLU A 151 36.91 -9.74 13.08
C GLU A 151 35.42 -10.00 13.34
N LYS A 152 35.08 -10.56 14.50
CA LYS A 152 33.68 -10.80 14.90
C LYS A 152 32.93 -9.49 15.07
N GLU A 153 33.56 -8.45 15.63
CA GLU A 153 32.92 -7.15 15.83
C GLU A 153 32.67 -6.42 14.50
N LEU A 154 33.64 -6.42 13.58
CA LEU A 154 33.44 -5.86 12.23
C LEU A 154 32.33 -6.59 11.48
N MET A 155 32.30 -7.93 11.59
CA MET A 155 31.24 -8.74 10.99
C MET A 155 29.86 -8.43 11.61
N LEU A 156 29.77 -8.29 12.94
CA LEU A 156 28.53 -7.88 13.60
C LEU A 156 28.08 -6.48 13.16
N ASP A 157 29.00 -5.53 13.01
CA ASP A 157 28.73 -4.17 12.54
C ASP A 157 28.04 -4.20 11.16
N ILE A 158 28.60 -4.97 10.21
CA ILE A 158 28.04 -5.17 8.87
C ILE A 158 26.67 -5.87 8.92
N GLN A 159 26.53 -6.91 9.77
CA GLN A 159 25.28 -7.65 9.89
C GLN A 159 24.14 -6.81 10.50
N LEU A 160 24.45 -5.94 11.46
CA LEU A 160 23.50 -4.97 12.03
C LEU A 160 23.06 -3.96 10.97
N SER A 161 23.99 -3.43 10.16
CA SER A 161 23.70 -2.54 9.04
C SER A 161 22.82 -3.21 7.98
N SER A 162 23.06 -4.48 7.65
CA SER A 162 22.21 -5.28 6.77
C SER A 162 20.78 -5.45 7.33
N LEU A 163 20.66 -5.73 8.63
CA LEU A 163 19.36 -5.86 9.30
C LEU A 163 18.62 -4.52 9.34
N TYR A 164 19.33 -3.41 9.59
CA TYR A 164 18.77 -2.06 9.53
C TYR A 164 18.09 -1.81 8.19
N LYS A 165 18.79 -2.07 7.07
CA LYS A 165 18.24 -1.89 5.72
C LYS A 165 17.03 -2.78 5.46
N SER A 166 17.11 -4.04 5.87
CA SER A 166 16.00 -5.01 5.73
C SER A 166 14.75 -4.52 6.46
N TYR A 167 14.91 -4.08 7.71
CA TYR A 167 13.82 -3.56 8.52
C TYR A 167 13.26 -2.25 7.93
N LEU A 168 14.10 -1.32 7.48
CA LEU A 168 13.62 -0.06 6.90
C LEU A 168 12.83 -0.28 5.60
N ILE A 169 13.28 -1.19 4.73
CA ILE A 169 12.54 -1.57 3.51
C ILE A 169 11.15 -2.10 3.90
N PHE A 170 11.07 -2.99 4.89
CA PHE A 170 9.79 -3.49 5.39
C PHE A 170 8.92 -2.37 5.98
N HIS A 171 9.52 -1.49 6.79
CA HIS A 171 8.83 -0.38 7.43
C HIS A 171 8.18 0.53 6.39
N LEU A 172 8.93 0.91 5.35
CA LEU A 172 8.51 1.88 4.33
C LEU A 172 7.60 1.27 3.24
N TYR A 173 7.83 0.04 2.83
CA TYR A 173 7.15 -0.54 1.66
C TYR A 173 6.16 -1.66 2.02
N GLY A 174 6.23 -2.18 3.24
CA GLY A 174 5.44 -3.31 3.70
C GLY A 174 5.93 -4.64 3.14
N SER A 175 5.12 -5.67 3.35
CA SER A 175 5.45 -7.04 2.93
C SER A 175 4.73 -7.52 1.67
N ILE A 176 3.85 -6.69 1.08
CA ILE A 176 3.15 -7.05 -0.16
C ILE A 176 4.15 -7.14 -1.31
N GLN A 177 4.10 -8.25 -2.05
CA GLN A 177 4.85 -8.43 -3.28
C GLN A 177 4.18 -7.64 -4.42
N TRP A 178 4.50 -6.33 -4.51
CA TRP A 178 3.86 -5.43 -5.46
C TRP A 178 4.14 -5.75 -6.92
N TRP A 179 5.31 -6.28 -7.24
CA TRP A 179 5.66 -6.69 -8.60
C TRP A 179 4.75 -7.84 -9.07
N ASP A 180 4.65 -8.92 -8.28
CA ASP A 180 3.71 -10.03 -8.50
C ASP A 180 2.26 -9.55 -8.66
N PHE A 181 1.85 -8.63 -7.79
CA PHE A 181 0.50 -8.08 -7.83
C PHE A 181 0.27 -7.28 -9.12
N LYS A 182 1.20 -6.42 -9.52
CA LYS A 182 1.13 -5.67 -10.78
C LYS A 182 1.09 -6.59 -12.00
N ASN A 183 1.82 -7.70 -11.99
CA ASN A 183 1.75 -8.72 -13.04
C ASN A 183 0.37 -9.39 -13.10
N LYS A 184 -0.24 -9.68 -11.95
CA LYS A 184 -1.63 -10.18 -11.90
C LYS A 184 -2.64 -9.17 -12.45
N LEU A 185 -2.45 -7.88 -12.18
CA LEU A 185 -3.30 -6.82 -12.76
C LEU A 185 -3.10 -6.73 -14.29
N LYS A 186 -1.86 -6.85 -14.78
CA LYS A 186 -1.56 -6.91 -16.22
C LYS A 186 -2.25 -8.11 -16.88
N TRP A 187 -2.24 -9.27 -16.23
CA TRP A 187 -2.95 -10.47 -16.69
C TRP A 187 -4.47 -10.30 -16.69
N LEU A 188 -5.06 -9.59 -15.71
CA LEU A 188 -6.48 -9.24 -15.76
C LEU A 188 -6.81 -8.38 -16.98
N ARG A 189 -5.97 -7.39 -17.28
CA ARG A 189 -6.15 -6.54 -18.47
C ARG A 189 -6.03 -7.31 -19.78
N SER A 190 -5.15 -8.30 -19.88
CA SER A 190 -5.10 -9.16 -21.08
C SER A 190 -6.37 -10.02 -21.26
N ARG A 191 -7.15 -10.20 -20.18
CA ARG A 191 -8.48 -10.82 -20.19
C ARG A 191 -9.62 -9.80 -20.27
N LYS A 192 -9.34 -8.57 -20.72
CA LYS A 192 -10.31 -7.47 -20.85
C LYS A 192 -10.93 -6.99 -19.53
N ILE A 193 -10.34 -7.35 -18.39
CA ILE A 193 -10.73 -6.80 -17.09
C ILE A 193 -9.85 -5.57 -16.81
N ALA A 194 -10.44 -4.38 -16.86
CA ALA A 194 -9.76 -3.14 -16.51
C ALA A 194 -9.42 -3.19 -15.01
N ALA A 195 -8.13 -3.09 -14.67
CA ALA A 195 -7.66 -3.21 -13.30
C ALA A 195 -6.30 -2.52 -13.14
N ASP A 196 -6.25 -1.43 -12.39
CA ASP A 196 -5.04 -0.64 -12.18
C ASP A 196 -4.89 -0.16 -10.73
N TRP A 197 -3.64 -0.14 -10.26
CA TRP A 197 -3.27 0.34 -8.94
C TRP A 197 -1.95 1.12 -9.01
N VAL A 198 -2.04 2.43 -8.81
CA VAL A 198 -0.87 3.31 -8.71
C VAL A 198 -0.32 3.25 -7.29
N THR A 199 0.96 2.89 -7.16
CA THR A 199 1.66 2.81 -5.86
C THR A 199 2.57 3.99 -5.68
N TYR A 200 2.56 4.59 -4.49
CA TYR A 200 3.38 5.74 -4.14
C TYR A 200 4.57 5.30 -3.27
N THR A 201 5.75 5.86 -3.53
CA THR A 201 6.97 5.62 -2.75
C THR A 201 7.17 6.75 -1.75
N PRO A 202 7.42 6.44 -0.45
CA PRO A 202 7.84 7.45 0.51
C PRO A 202 9.06 8.23 0.01
N LYS A 203 9.06 9.56 0.17
CA LYS A 203 10.14 10.44 -0.28
C LYS A 203 11.24 10.54 0.78
N HIS A 204 11.95 9.44 1.02
CA HIS A 204 13.07 9.42 1.95
C HIS A 204 14.29 8.77 1.29
N ASN A 205 15.45 9.43 1.37
CA ASN A 205 16.71 8.81 1.01
C ASN A 205 17.12 7.85 2.14
N ILE A 206 16.79 6.57 1.98
CA ILE A 206 17.03 5.54 3.01
C ILE A 206 18.51 5.42 3.36
N ASP A 207 19.39 5.72 2.42
CA ASP A 207 20.80 5.36 2.52
C ASP A 207 21.56 6.25 3.50
N GLU A 208 21.05 7.45 3.80
CA GLU A 208 21.71 8.42 4.68
C GLU A 208 21.09 8.49 6.08
N LEU A 209 19.87 7.97 6.27
CA LEU A 209 19.17 8.05 7.54
C LEU A 209 19.89 7.32 8.68
N ILE A 210 20.62 6.25 8.36
CA ILE A 210 21.39 5.48 9.36
C ILE A 210 22.53 6.29 9.97
N LEU A 211 23.10 7.25 9.22
CA LEU A 211 24.22 8.07 9.67
C LEU A 211 23.75 9.25 10.51
N SER A 212 22.50 9.70 10.31
CA SER A 212 22.01 10.96 10.89
C SER A 212 21.08 10.77 12.09
N TYR A 213 20.38 9.64 12.22
CA TYR A 213 19.33 9.50 13.23
C TYR A 213 19.25 8.09 13.82
N PRO A 214 18.88 7.95 15.11
CA PRO A 214 18.54 6.66 15.69
C PRO A 214 17.30 6.07 15.00
N LEU A 215 17.23 4.75 14.94
CA LEU A 215 16.20 4.02 14.18
C LEU A 215 14.79 4.39 14.65
N SER A 216 14.57 4.59 15.96
CA SER A 216 13.26 4.99 16.48
C SER A 216 12.76 6.32 15.91
N LYS A 217 13.65 7.29 15.71
CA LYS A 217 13.32 8.60 15.11
C LYS A 217 13.00 8.47 13.63
N VAL A 218 13.76 7.64 12.92
CA VAL A 218 13.49 7.33 11.51
C VAL A 218 12.11 6.68 11.36
N VAL A 219 11.81 5.65 12.16
CA VAL A 219 10.49 5.01 12.18
C VAL A 219 9.38 5.99 12.52
N GLN A 220 9.58 6.85 13.51
CA GLN A 220 8.60 7.86 13.90
C GLN A 220 8.29 8.84 12.75
N ALA A 221 9.34 9.34 12.08
CA ALA A 221 9.21 10.33 11.02
C ALA A 221 8.66 9.75 9.70
N THR A 222 8.87 8.45 9.46
CA THR A 222 8.47 7.78 8.21
C THR A 222 7.22 6.92 8.33
N THR A 223 6.65 6.80 9.54
CA THR A 223 5.36 6.16 9.76
C THR A 223 4.25 6.99 9.12
N PRO A 224 3.38 6.40 8.27
CA PRO A 224 2.30 7.13 7.63
C PRO A 224 1.42 7.89 8.64
N SER A 225 1.20 9.18 8.36
CA SER A 225 0.41 10.07 9.22
C SER A 225 -1.07 10.12 8.83
N SER A 226 -1.40 9.51 7.68
CA SER A 226 -2.71 9.58 7.03
C SER A 226 -3.46 8.23 7.09
N PHE A 227 -4.73 8.23 6.68
CA PHE A 227 -5.59 7.05 6.57
C PHE A 227 -5.75 6.20 7.86
N GLY A 228 -5.53 6.80 9.03
CA GLY A 228 -5.73 6.14 10.33
C GLY A 228 -4.69 5.06 10.65
N TYR A 229 -3.47 5.17 10.09
CA TYR A 229 -2.42 4.15 10.23
C TYR A 229 -2.04 3.89 11.71
N LYS A 230 -1.88 4.95 12.51
CA LYS A 230 -1.52 4.85 13.93
C LYS A 230 -2.63 4.17 14.75
N GLU A 231 -3.88 4.51 14.47
CA GLU A 231 -5.05 3.90 15.10
C GLU A 231 -5.16 2.42 14.70
N MET A 232 -4.85 2.09 13.44
CA MET A 232 -4.78 0.70 12.99
C MET A 232 -3.67 -0.09 13.68
N LEU A 233 -2.52 0.51 13.95
CA LEU A 233 -1.45 -0.11 14.74
C LEU A 233 -1.89 -0.40 16.19
N ASN A 234 -2.63 0.52 16.82
CA ASN A 234 -3.17 0.31 18.17
C ASN A 234 -4.17 -0.86 18.18
N GLU A 235 -5.07 -0.91 17.20
CA GLU A 235 -6.00 -2.02 17.06
C GLU A 235 -5.31 -3.34 16.74
N LEU A 236 -4.23 -3.33 15.95
CA LEU A 236 -3.42 -4.52 15.70
C LEU A 236 -2.82 -5.08 17.01
N ARG A 237 -2.27 -4.22 17.87
CA ARG A 237 -1.76 -4.63 19.19
C ARG A 237 -2.87 -5.24 20.06
N ARG A 238 -4.04 -4.60 20.10
CA ARG A 238 -5.21 -5.12 20.82
C ARG A 238 -5.66 -6.49 20.31
N LEU A 239 -5.69 -6.68 18.98
CA LEU A 239 -6.02 -7.97 18.37
C LEU A 239 -4.96 -9.04 18.68
N LYS A 240 -3.67 -8.71 18.66
CA LYS A 240 -2.59 -9.63 19.05
C LYS A 240 -2.70 -10.05 20.54
N ASN A 241 -3.09 -9.14 21.43
CA ASN A 241 -3.36 -9.49 22.83
C ASN A 241 -4.54 -10.48 22.94
N ILE A 242 -5.64 -10.23 22.22
CA ILE A 242 -6.79 -11.17 22.17
C ILE A 242 -6.37 -12.53 21.61
N GLN A 243 -5.50 -12.56 20.60
CA GLN A 243 -4.93 -13.80 20.05
C GLN A 243 -4.14 -14.59 21.10
N GLN A 244 -3.30 -13.92 21.89
CA GLN A 244 -2.54 -14.55 22.98
C GLN A 244 -3.44 -15.12 24.09
N GLN A 245 -4.62 -14.53 24.31
CA GLN A 245 -5.63 -14.99 25.25
C GLN A 245 -6.55 -16.12 24.70
N GLY A 246 -6.20 -16.72 23.56
CA GLY A 246 -6.97 -17.82 22.94
C GLY A 246 -8.07 -17.38 21.97
N GLY A 247 -8.18 -16.08 21.68
CA GLY A 247 -9.11 -15.54 20.69
C GLY A 247 -10.55 -15.42 21.18
N TRP A 248 -11.49 -15.27 20.24
CA TRP A 248 -12.92 -15.14 20.57
C TRP A 248 -13.63 -16.48 20.56
N LYS A 249 -14.44 -16.72 21.60
CA LYS A 249 -15.43 -17.80 21.62
C LYS A 249 -16.45 -17.60 20.48
N LYS A 250 -16.80 -18.69 19.80
CA LYS A 250 -17.81 -18.68 18.74
C LYS A 250 -19.20 -18.50 19.34
N ILE A 251 -20.04 -17.71 18.67
CA ILE A 251 -21.45 -17.55 18.97
C ILE A 251 -22.23 -18.70 18.33
N ALA A 252 -22.87 -19.51 19.18
CA ALA A 252 -23.72 -20.62 18.76
C ALA A 252 -25.02 -20.12 18.08
N ASN A 253 -25.67 -20.99 17.32
CA ASN A 253 -27.04 -20.75 16.90
C ASN A 253 -27.96 -21.02 18.09
N SER A 254 -28.72 -20.03 18.55
CA SER A 254 -29.62 -20.19 19.70
C SER A 254 -30.87 -19.33 19.53
N SER A 255 -32.02 -19.90 19.93
CA SER A 255 -33.31 -19.20 20.00
C SER A 255 -33.29 -18.05 21.03
N GLN A 256 -32.36 -18.08 21.99
CA GLN A 256 -32.14 -17.02 22.99
C GLN A 256 -31.56 -15.73 22.38
N LEU A 257 -30.96 -15.78 21.19
CA LEU A 257 -30.34 -14.60 20.55
C LEU A 257 -31.38 -13.72 19.83
N ARG A 258 -32.45 -13.36 20.55
CA ARG A 258 -33.59 -12.57 20.07
C ARG A 258 -34.02 -11.58 21.13
N TYR A 259 -34.58 -10.45 20.70
CA TYR A 259 -35.01 -9.38 21.59
C TYR A 259 -35.95 -9.91 22.70
N GLY A 260 -35.73 -9.48 23.94
CA GLY A 260 -36.50 -9.88 25.13
C GLY A 260 -36.15 -11.26 25.70
N LYS A 261 -35.22 -12.00 25.11
CA LYS A 261 -34.74 -13.30 25.65
C LYS A 261 -33.48 -13.12 26.50
N SER A 262 -33.23 -14.08 27.38
CA SER A 262 -32.10 -14.12 28.32
C SER A 262 -31.46 -15.51 28.32
N GLY A 263 -30.31 -15.65 28.99
CA GLY A 263 -29.62 -16.92 29.24
C GLY A 263 -28.19 -16.98 28.68
N LYS A 264 -27.54 -18.15 28.83
CA LYS A 264 -26.11 -18.35 28.53
C LYS A 264 -25.66 -17.88 27.14
N ALA A 265 -26.51 -18.01 26.12
CA ALA A 265 -26.15 -17.53 24.77
C ALA A 265 -26.11 -15.99 24.69
N VAL A 266 -27.01 -15.31 25.42
CA VAL A 266 -27.05 -13.84 25.50
C VAL A 266 -25.83 -13.31 26.26
N GLU A 267 -25.49 -13.92 27.40
CA GLU A 267 -24.27 -13.59 28.15
C GLU A 267 -23.01 -13.77 27.29
N GLY A 268 -22.92 -14.90 26.56
CA GLY A 268 -21.83 -15.17 25.62
C GLY A 268 -21.72 -14.10 24.52
N LEU A 269 -22.85 -13.62 24.01
CA LEU A 269 -22.89 -12.54 23.03
C LEU A 269 -22.43 -11.19 23.63
N ILE A 270 -22.86 -10.86 24.84
CA ILE A 270 -22.44 -9.63 25.53
C ILE A 270 -20.91 -9.65 25.71
N ASN A 271 -20.35 -10.74 26.25
CA ASN A 271 -18.91 -10.89 26.44
C ASN A 271 -18.14 -10.81 25.11
N ARG A 272 -18.70 -11.40 24.03
CA ARG A 272 -18.14 -11.31 22.69
C ARG A 272 -18.13 -9.89 22.14
N LEU A 273 -19.15 -9.09 22.42
CA LEU A 273 -19.27 -7.69 21.95
C LEU A 273 -18.47 -6.72 22.82
N ARG A 274 -18.33 -6.98 24.13
CA ARG A 274 -17.41 -6.26 25.04
C ARG A 274 -15.97 -6.42 24.57
N SER A 275 -15.51 -7.67 24.38
CA SER A 275 -14.15 -7.96 23.90
C SER A 275 -13.82 -7.38 22.52
N SER A 276 -14.84 -7.04 21.72
CA SER A 276 -14.66 -6.39 20.42
C SER A 276 -14.94 -4.89 20.40
N GLY A 277 -15.28 -4.28 21.54
CA GLY A 277 -15.54 -2.85 21.69
C GLY A 277 -16.89 -2.38 21.12
N ASP A 278 -17.81 -3.31 20.86
CA ASP A 278 -19.15 -3.00 20.32
C ASP A 278 -20.19 -2.75 21.42
N TYR A 279 -20.00 -3.34 22.59
CA TYR A 279 -20.87 -3.15 23.76
C TYR A 279 -20.35 -1.97 24.60
N THR A 280 -21.07 -0.85 24.60
CA THR A 280 -20.66 0.42 25.21
C THR A 280 -21.61 0.91 26.30
N CYS A 281 -22.50 0.06 26.81
CA CYS A 281 -23.41 0.45 27.88
C CYS A 281 -22.74 0.23 29.23
N SER A 282 -23.16 1.01 30.22
CA SER A 282 -22.65 0.93 31.59
C SER A 282 -23.12 -0.35 32.28
N VAL A 283 -22.38 -0.77 33.29
CA VAL A 283 -22.76 -1.89 34.15
C VAL A 283 -24.07 -1.51 34.86
N GLY A 284 -25.15 -2.28 34.65
CA GLY A 284 -26.48 -2.03 35.22
C GLY A 284 -27.63 -1.92 34.21
N ASP A 285 -27.35 -1.65 32.92
CA ASP A 285 -28.37 -1.39 31.87
C ASP A 285 -29.06 -2.66 31.30
N GLY A 286 -29.44 -3.61 32.15
CA GLY A 286 -30.15 -4.83 31.74
C GLY A 286 -29.24 -5.96 31.27
N ASP A 287 -28.23 -6.27 32.08
CA ASP A 287 -27.03 -7.03 31.71
C ASP A 287 -27.25 -8.52 31.35
N ASN A 288 -28.44 -9.07 31.62
CA ASN A 288 -28.73 -10.49 31.41
C ASN A 288 -29.75 -10.78 30.29
N SER A 289 -30.23 -9.75 29.58
CA SER A 289 -31.23 -9.91 28.51
C SER A 289 -30.83 -9.25 27.19
N TYR A 290 -31.41 -9.73 26.10
CA TYR A 290 -31.32 -9.09 24.79
C TYR A 290 -32.25 -7.87 24.75
N GLY A 291 -31.85 -6.82 25.47
CA GLY A 291 -32.56 -5.54 25.54
C GLY A 291 -32.11 -4.50 24.50
N PRO A 292 -32.51 -3.23 24.69
CA PRO A 292 -32.14 -2.10 23.84
C PRO A 292 -30.63 -1.92 23.70
N CYS A 293 -29.89 -2.05 24.81
CA CYS A 293 -28.44 -1.93 24.81
C CYS A 293 -27.77 -2.98 23.90
N LEU A 294 -28.06 -4.26 24.11
CA LEU A 294 -27.46 -5.33 23.32
C LEU A 294 -27.84 -5.21 21.83
N LYS A 295 -29.08 -4.81 21.54
CA LYS A 295 -29.51 -4.50 20.17
C LYS A 295 -28.67 -3.37 19.55
N LYS A 296 -28.36 -2.30 20.29
CA LYS A 296 -27.48 -1.21 19.85
C LYS A 296 -26.05 -1.71 19.59
N ALA A 297 -25.50 -2.55 20.47
CA ALA A 297 -24.19 -3.17 20.29
C ALA A 297 -24.13 -4.05 19.04
N VAL A 298 -25.15 -4.88 18.80
CA VAL A 298 -25.26 -5.70 17.57
C VAL A 298 -25.37 -4.82 16.32
N LYS A 299 -26.10 -3.70 16.38
CA LYS A 299 -26.16 -2.73 15.27
C LYS A 299 -24.79 -2.10 14.99
N ARG A 300 -24.01 -1.74 16.01
CA ARG A 300 -22.62 -1.24 15.86
C ARG A 300 -21.75 -2.29 15.18
N PHE A 301 -21.80 -3.54 15.65
CA PHE A 301 -21.09 -4.66 15.03
C PHE A 301 -21.47 -4.83 13.56
N GLN A 302 -22.77 -4.86 13.25
CA GLN A 302 -23.26 -5.00 11.88
C GLN A 302 -22.76 -3.89 10.98
N LYS A 303 -22.90 -2.62 11.41
CA LYS A 303 -22.45 -1.45 10.66
C LYS A 303 -20.96 -1.56 10.31
N ARG A 304 -20.09 -1.85 11.29
CA ARG A 304 -18.65 -1.91 11.06
C ARG A 304 -18.19 -3.11 10.24
N HIS A 305 -19.01 -4.15 10.10
CA HIS A 305 -18.74 -5.30 9.22
C HIS A 305 -19.47 -5.21 7.86
N GLY A 306 -20.02 -4.05 7.51
CA GLY A 306 -20.68 -3.82 6.22
C GLY A 306 -22.04 -4.52 6.10
N LEU A 307 -22.68 -4.86 7.21
CA LEU A 307 -24.02 -5.45 7.27
C LEU A 307 -25.07 -4.38 7.54
N TYR A 308 -26.31 -4.64 7.12
CA TYR A 308 -27.44 -3.77 7.47
C TYR A 308 -27.71 -3.83 8.98
N PRO A 309 -27.74 -2.69 9.70
CA PRO A 309 -27.79 -2.64 11.17
C PRO A 309 -29.21 -2.89 11.70
N THR A 310 -29.73 -4.10 11.52
CA THR A 310 -31.05 -4.53 12.02
C THR A 310 -31.08 -4.71 13.53
N GLY A 311 -29.93 -5.03 14.14
CA GLY A 311 -29.85 -5.49 15.52
C GLY A 311 -30.38 -6.93 15.71
N LYS A 312 -30.64 -7.68 14.63
CA LYS A 312 -31.03 -9.10 14.65
C LYS A 312 -29.83 -9.97 14.27
N ILE A 313 -29.62 -11.10 14.95
CA ILE A 313 -28.52 -12.03 14.66
C ILE A 313 -28.98 -13.10 13.68
N ASN A 314 -28.94 -12.76 12.39
CA ASN A 314 -29.13 -13.74 11.31
C ASN A 314 -27.84 -14.54 11.02
N ASN A 315 -27.93 -15.50 10.11
CA ASN A 315 -26.79 -16.34 9.72
C ASN A 315 -25.57 -15.52 9.25
N TYR A 316 -25.79 -14.44 8.49
CA TYR A 316 -24.70 -13.56 8.04
C TYR A 316 -24.00 -12.83 9.19
N THR A 317 -24.77 -12.30 10.14
CA THR A 317 -24.25 -11.61 11.33
C THR A 317 -23.43 -12.58 12.18
N ARG A 318 -23.97 -13.76 12.45
CA ARG A 318 -23.27 -14.81 13.21
C ARG A 318 -22.00 -15.27 12.49
N LYS A 319 -22.03 -15.51 11.18
CA LYS A 319 -20.84 -15.83 10.38
C LYS A 319 -19.76 -14.77 10.52
N LYS A 320 -20.11 -13.47 10.49
CA LYS A 320 -19.15 -12.38 10.70
C LYS A 320 -18.62 -12.33 12.14
N MET A 321 -19.45 -12.61 13.16
CA MET A 321 -19.02 -12.65 14.57
C MET A 321 -18.01 -13.78 14.85
N ASN A 322 -18.17 -14.90 14.14
CA ASN A 322 -17.36 -16.11 14.28
C ASN A 322 -16.09 -16.12 13.40
N ILE A 323 -15.77 -15.03 12.72
CA ILE A 323 -14.46 -14.85 12.07
C ILE A 323 -13.39 -14.76 13.17
N SER A 324 -12.34 -15.59 13.05
CA SER A 324 -11.25 -15.66 14.03
C SER A 324 -10.45 -14.36 14.13
N VAL A 325 -9.79 -14.19 15.27
CA VAL A 325 -8.86 -13.07 15.48
C VAL A 325 -7.68 -13.12 14.50
N ASP A 326 -7.18 -14.31 14.15
CA ASP A 326 -6.08 -14.48 13.18
C ASP A 326 -6.44 -13.93 11.80
N TRP A 327 -7.66 -14.23 11.34
CA TRP A 327 -8.14 -13.69 10.06
C TRP A 327 -8.19 -12.16 10.11
N LYS A 328 -8.64 -11.60 11.23
CA LYS A 328 -8.70 -10.15 11.42
C LYS A 328 -7.32 -9.51 11.46
N ILE A 329 -6.36 -10.11 12.17
CA ILE A 329 -4.95 -9.68 12.19
C ILE A 329 -4.37 -9.68 10.77
N LYS A 330 -4.52 -10.79 10.03
CA LYS A 330 -4.04 -10.90 8.64
C LYS A 330 -4.62 -9.78 7.75
N LYS A 331 -5.91 -9.48 7.93
CA LYS A 331 -6.57 -8.42 7.16
C LYS A 331 -6.12 -7.02 7.56
N VAL A 332 -5.88 -6.76 8.84
CA VAL A 332 -5.31 -5.48 9.31
C VAL A 332 -3.89 -5.29 8.79
N LEU A 333 -3.04 -6.29 8.92
CA LEU A 333 -1.67 -6.26 8.43
C LEU A 333 -1.60 -5.98 6.92
N LEU A 334 -2.45 -6.63 6.12
CA LEU A 334 -2.54 -6.36 4.69
C LEU A 334 -2.91 -4.90 4.39
N ASN A 335 -3.85 -4.32 5.14
CA ASN A 335 -4.27 -2.94 4.90
C ASN A 335 -3.28 -1.91 5.45
N LEU A 336 -2.52 -2.21 6.51
CA LEU A 336 -1.35 -1.40 6.90
C LEU A 336 -0.33 -1.33 5.75
N ASP A 337 0.00 -2.47 5.14
CA ASP A 337 0.92 -2.50 3.98
C ASP A 337 0.36 -1.76 2.75
N ARG A 338 -0.97 -1.72 2.56
CA ARG A 338 -1.60 -0.90 1.52
C ARG A 338 -1.46 0.59 1.79
N ILE A 339 -1.66 1.03 3.03
CA ILE A 339 -1.55 2.45 3.41
C ILE A 339 -0.14 2.99 3.19
N LYS A 340 0.91 2.19 3.46
CA LYS A 340 2.31 2.53 3.14
C LYS A 340 2.57 2.89 1.68
N ARG A 341 1.65 2.53 0.78
CA ARG A 341 1.74 2.73 -0.68
C ARG A 341 0.73 3.73 -1.22
N LEU A 342 0.03 4.44 -0.33
CA LEU A 342 -0.77 5.62 -0.64
C LEU A 342 0.10 6.87 -0.50
N PRO A 343 -0.31 8.04 -1.05
CA PRO A 343 0.41 9.28 -0.80
C PRO A 343 0.34 9.63 0.68
N ASP A 344 1.49 9.85 1.31
CA ASP A 344 1.54 10.35 2.68
C ASP A 344 1.45 11.87 2.65
N GLN A 345 0.23 12.40 2.84
CA GLN A 345 0.03 13.85 2.93
C GLN A 345 -0.92 14.19 4.08
N PRO A 346 -0.51 15.09 5.01
CA PRO A 346 -1.39 15.66 6.03
C PRO A 346 -2.25 16.76 5.39
N GLU A 347 -3.04 16.38 4.38
CA GLU A 347 -3.90 17.34 3.70
C GLU A 347 -5.01 17.80 4.63
N ASN A 348 -5.11 19.13 4.78
CA ASN A 348 -6.17 19.73 5.59
C ASN A 348 -7.56 19.43 5.04
N ARG A 349 -7.71 19.19 3.72
CA ARG A 349 -8.98 18.88 3.06
C ARG A 349 -8.78 17.90 1.93
N TYR A 350 -9.53 16.82 1.90
CA TYR A 350 -9.49 15.85 0.82
C TYR A 350 -10.78 15.05 0.70
N ILE A 351 -10.97 14.45 -0.47
CA ILE A 351 -12.01 13.46 -0.74
C ILE A 351 -11.35 12.08 -0.72
N MET A 352 -11.87 11.15 0.06
CA MET A 352 -11.49 9.74 0.00
C MET A 352 -12.66 8.90 -0.50
N VAL A 353 -12.43 8.14 -1.57
CA VAL A 353 -13.36 7.11 -2.03
C VAL A 353 -12.77 5.75 -1.68
N ASN A 354 -13.38 5.06 -0.71
CA ASN A 354 -12.99 3.70 -0.37
C ASN A 354 -13.86 2.70 -1.16
N ILE A 355 -13.26 2.07 -2.18
CA ILE A 355 -13.95 1.19 -3.13
C ILE A 355 -14.68 0.03 -2.42
N PRO A 356 -14.04 -0.81 -1.58
CA PRO A 356 -14.70 -1.86 -0.82
C PRO A 356 -15.85 -1.42 0.09
N ASP A 357 -15.82 -0.16 0.53
CA ASP A 357 -16.86 0.41 1.39
C ASP A 357 -18.03 0.97 0.58
N PHE A 358 -17.83 1.20 -0.72
CA PHE A 358 -18.77 1.90 -1.58
C PHE A 358 -19.20 3.24 -0.96
N ARG A 359 -18.26 3.97 -0.37
CA ARG A 359 -18.48 5.29 0.22
C ARG A 359 -17.41 6.29 -0.18
N LEU A 360 -17.85 7.54 -0.21
CA LEU A 360 -17.02 8.73 -0.30
C LEU A 360 -17.06 9.44 1.06
N TYR A 361 -15.91 9.93 1.48
CA TYR A 361 -15.68 10.73 2.67
C TYR A 361 -15.05 12.05 2.25
N TYR A 362 -15.61 13.17 2.71
CA TYR A 362 -14.95 14.47 2.65
C TYR A 362 -14.38 14.76 4.03
N MET A 363 -13.06 14.87 4.07
CA MET A 363 -12.29 15.07 5.28
C MET A 363 -11.82 16.52 5.34
N GLU A 364 -11.93 17.13 6.52
CA GLU A 364 -11.41 18.47 6.78
C GLU A 364 -10.83 18.53 8.20
N LYS A 365 -9.55 18.96 8.30
CA LYS A 365 -8.80 19.09 9.56
C LYS A 365 -8.91 17.81 10.41
N GLY A 366 -8.73 16.66 9.76
CA GLY A 366 -8.81 15.34 10.39
C GLY A 366 -10.22 14.85 10.73
N ARG A 367 -11.28 15.60 10.41
CA ARG A 367 -12.68 15.24 10.72
C ARG A 367 -13.48 14.93 9.45
N GLU A 368 -14.35 13.93 9.53
CA GLU A 368 -15.34 13.66 8.49
C GLU A 368 -16.41 14.76 8.52
N LYS A 369 -16.53 15.54 7.44
CA LYS A 369 -17.57 16.59 7.29
C LYS A 369 -18.76 16.14 6.49
N LEU A 370 -18.54 15.19 5.58
CA LEU A 370 -19.58 14.60 4.74
C LEU A 370 -19.19 13.17 4.42
N SER A 371 -20.15 12.26 4.44
CA SER A 371 -19.98 10.95 3.83
C SER A 371 -21.23 10.48 3.11
N MET A 372 -21.04 9.87 1.96
CA MET A 372 -22.13 9.43 1.09
C MET A 372 -21.84 8.09 0.44
N ARG A 373 -22.90 7.44 -0.04
CA ARG A 373 -22.76 6.21 -0.83
C ARG A 373 -22.23 6.53 -2.22
N VAL A 374 -21.39 5.63 -2.74
CA VAL A 374 -20.96 5.65 -4.14
C VAL A 374 -21.31 4.35 -4.86
N ILE A 375 -21.31 4.40 -6.19
CA ILE A 375 -21.27 3.26 -7.10
C ILE A 375 -19.92 3.31 -7.81
N VAL A 376 -19.24 2.17 -7.83
CA VAL A 376 -17.91 1.98 -8.42
C VAL A 376 -17.99 0.96 -9.56
N GLY A 377 -16.84 0.71 -10.17
CA GLY A 377 -16.61 -0.28 -11.22
C GLY A 377 -17.25 -1.63 -10.91
N ASP A 378 -17.77 -2.30 -11.93
CA ASP A 378 -18.15 -3.72 -11.84
C ASP A 378 -16.91 -4.65 -11.84
N ASP A 379 -17.11 -5.95 -12.02
CA ASP A 379 -16.06 -6.98 -11.97
C ASP A 379 -15.20 -7.05 -13.25
N GLU A 380 -15.58 -6.35 -14.32
CA GLU A 380 -14.83 -6.25 -15.56
C GLU A 380 -14.19 -4.86 -15.73
N HIS A 381 -14.78 -3.85 -15.12
CA HIS A 381 -14.39 -2.44 -15.24
C HIS A 381 -13.99 -1.86 -13.89
N HIS A 382 -12.99 -2.45 -13.23
CA HIS A 382 -12.63 -2.02 -11.88
C HIS A 382 -12.31 -0.53 -11.84
N THR A 383 -12.85 0.19 -10.85
CA THR A 383 -12.38 1.54 -10.55
C THR A 383 -10.89 1.47 -10.14
N PRO A 384 -9.99 2.20 -10.81
CA PRO A 384 -8.56 2.17 -10.55
C PRO A 384 -8.22 2.86 -9.22
N ILE A 385 -7.18 2.37 -8.54
CA ILE A 385 -6.67 2.92 -7.28
C ILE A 385 -5.59 3.94 -7.60
N PHE A 386 -5.82 5.21 -7.26
CA PHE A 386 -4.86 6.30 -7.44
C PHE A 386 -5.31 7.55 -6.67
N SER A 387 -4.45 8.55 -6.64
CA SER A 387 -4.72 9.88 -6.09
C SER A 387 -4.48 10.97 -7.12
N ASN A 388 -5.32 12.00 -7.08
CA ASN A 388 -5.25 13.18 -7.95
C ASN A 388 -5.95 14.36 -7.27
N LYS A 389 -6.24 15.47 -7.97
CA LYS A 389 -6.93 16.64 -7.43
C LYS A 389 -8.08 17.07 -8.34
N VAL A 390 -9.25 17.35 -7.78
CA VAL A 390 -10.35 17.99 -8.51
C VAL A 390 -9.88 19.36 -8.95
N SER A 391 -9.82 19.59 -10.26
CA SER A 391 -9.39 20.86 -10.84
C SER A 391 -10.58 21.74 -11.24
N PHE A 392 -11.71 21.11 -11.59
CA PHE A 392 -12.93 21.85 -11.96
C PHE A 392 -14.19 21.00 -11.79
N ILE A 393 -15.32 21.70 -11.68
CA ILE A 393 -16.66 21.12 -11.56
C ILE A 393 -17.47 21.52 -12.79
N VAL A 394 -18.23 20.59 -13.36
CA VAL A 394 -19.11 20.85 -14.50
C VAL A 394 -20.56 20.65 -14.06
N LEU A 395 -21.35 21.71 -14.13
CA LEU A 395 -22.80 21.70 -13.96
C LEU A 395 -23.45 21.43 -15.31
N ASN A 396 -24.53 20.63 -15.31
CA ASN A 396 -25.25 20.18 -16.50
C ASN A 396 -24.30 19.66 -17.59
N PRO A 397 -23.48 18.63 -17.32
CA PRO A 397 -22.48 18.15 -18.26
C PRO A 397 -23.12 17.48 -19.49
N TYR A 398 -22.51 17.65 -20.66
CA TYR A 398 -22.67 16.67 -21.74
C TYR A 398 -21.96 15.38 -21.33
N TRP A 399 -22.58 14.24 -21.60
CA TRP A 399 -21.90 12.96 -21.52
C TRP A 399 -21.29 12.62 -22.87
N ILE A 400 -19.97 12.79 -22.98
CA ILE A 400 -19.23 12.31 -24.15
C ILE A 400 -18.86 10.85 -23.90
N MET A 401 -19.29 9.97 -24.80
CA MET A 401 -19.09 8.53 -24.64
C MET A 401 -17.68 8.12 -25.09
N PRO A 402 -16.94 7.33 -24.28
CA PRO A 402 -15.69 6.71 -24.72
C PRO A 402 -15.89 5.84 -25.95
N ASP A 403 -14.87 5.79 -26.81
CA ASP A 403 -14.89 5.00 -28.06
C ASP A 403 -15.18 3.50 -27.81
N SER A 404 -14.73 2.94 -26.68
CA SER A 404 -15.04 1.57 -26.30
C SER A 404 -16.53 1.36 -26.06
N ILE A 405 -17.20 2.26 -25.33
CA ILE A 405 -18.66 2.17 -25.11
C ILE A 405 -19.41 2.31 -26.43
N VAL A 406 -18.96 3.21 -27.31
CA VAL A 406 -19.55 3.37 -28.64
C VAL A 406 -19.46 2.08 -29.45
N ARG A 407 -18.26 1.48 -29.50
CA ARG A 407 -17.98 0.28 -30.29
C ARG A 407 -18.62 -0.98 -29.72
N ASP A 408 -18.51 -1.17 -28.41
CA ASP A 408 -18.82 -2.45 -27.74
C ASP A 408 -20.27 -2.51 -27.25
N GLU A 409 -20.93 -1.36 -27.06
CA GLU A 409 -22.32 -1.29 -26.56
C GLU A 409 -23.25 -0.50 -27.49
N MET A 410 -22.93 0.76 -27.81
CA MET A 410 -23.92 1.65 -28.45
C MET A 410 -24.27 1.22 -29.88
N ILE A 411 -23.27 1.01 -30.75
CA ILE A 411 -23.55 0.62 -32.13
C ILE A 411 -24.20 -0.77 -32.19
N PRO A 412 -23.73 -1.80 -31.44
CA PRO A 412 -24.44 -3.08 -31.37
C PRO A 412 -25.92 -2.96 -30.99
N GLU A 413 -26.27 -2.06 -30.06
CA GLU A 413 -27.68 -1.83 -29.68
C GLU A 413 -28.46 -1.06 -30.76
N MET A 414 -27.84 -0.09 -31.44
CA MET A 414 -28.45 0.60 -32.59
C MET A 414 -28.76 -0.35 -33.76
N LEU A 415 -27.88 -1.33 -34.00
CA LEU A 415 -28.10 -2.33 -35.05
C LEU A 415 -29.28 -3.26 -34.74
N LYS A 416 -29.63 -3.42 -33.45
CA LYS A 416 -30.81 -4.20 -33.01
C LYS A 416 -32.08 -3.35 -32.96
N ASN A 417 -31.97 -2.09 -32.55
CA ASN A 417 -33.08 -1.14 -32.42
C ASN A 417 -32.73 0.20 -33.09
N PRO A 418 -33.30 0.51 -34.28
CA PRO A 418 -33.08 1.78 -34.97
C PRO A 418 -33.45 3.03 -34.15
N ASN A 419 -34.42 2.93 -33.24
CA ASN A 419 -34.90 4.04 -32.40
C ASN A 419 -34.08 4.23 -31.11
N PHE A 420 -33.05 3.40 -30.89
CA PHE A 420 -32.25 3.38 -29.65
C PHE A 420 -31.71 4.76 -29.24
N LEU A 421 -31.20 5.55 -30.20
CA LEU A 421 -30.64 6.87 -29.90
C LEU A 421 -31.72 7.83 -29.41
N GLU A 422 -32.87 7.87 -30.06
CA GLU A 422 -33.97 8.78 -29.68
C GLU A 422 -34.54 8.41 -28.31
N GLU A 423 -34.84 7.12 -28.09
CA GLU A 423 -35.38 6.61 -26.82
C GLU A 423 -34.48 6.99 -25.62
N ARG A 424 -33.16 6.91 -25.83
CA ARG A 424 -32.15 7.22 -24.82
C ARG A 424 -31.72 8.69 -24.80
N GLY A 425 -32.16 9.48 -25.78
CA GLY A 425 -31.81 10.89 -25.96
C GLY A 425 -30.32 11.09 -26.27
N TYR A 426 -29.75 10.23 -27.11
CA TYR A 426 -28.37 10.33 -27.58
C TYR A 426 -28.31 11.05 -28.93
N GLU A 427 -27.20 11.76 -29.15
CA GLU A 427 -26.91 12.45 -30.39
C GLU A 427 -25.59 11.95 -30.96
N VAL A 428 -25.52 11.86 -32.29
CA VAL A 428 -24.30 11.54 -33.04
C VAL A 428 -23.85 12.78 -33.79
N ARG A 429 -22.57 13.12 -33.69
CA ARG A 429 -21.97 14.30 -34.36
C ARG A 429 -20.65 13.93 -35.02
N THR A 430 -20.15 14.76 -35.92
CA THR A 430 -18.79 14.61 -36.51
C THR A 430 -17.71 15.35 -35.71
N SER A 431 -18.10 16.21 -34.77
CA SER A 431 -17.19 16.95 -33.89
C SER A 431 -17.81 17.18 -32.50
N TYR A 432 -16.99 17.60 -31.53
CA TYR A 432 -17.46 18.02 -30.21
C TYR A 432 -18.08 19.42 -30.18
N ASN A 433 -18.13 20.13 -31.31
CA ASN A 433 -18.74 21.46 -31.39
C ASN A 433 -20.27 21.33 -31.31
N THR A 434 -20.83 21.72 -30.16
CA THR A 434 -22.26 21.63 -29.89
C THR A 434 -23.10 22.66 -30.65
N ARG A 435 -22.48 23.65 -31.32
CA ARG A 435 -23.19 24.64 -32.16
C ARG A 435 -23.65 24.07 -33.51
N ARG A 436 -22.97 23.04 -34.02
CA ARG A 436 -23.42 22.34 -35.25
C ARG A 436 -24.57 21.41 -34.89
N ALA A 437 -25.47 21.11 -35.82
CA ALA A 437 -26.51 20.11 -35.57
C ALA A 437 -25.91 18.69 -35.47
N PRO A 438 -26.56 17.76 -34.75
CA PRO A 438 -26.29 16.32 -34.90
C PRO A 438 -26.44 15.88 -36.35
N ILE A 439 -25.73 14.80 -36.71
CA ILE A 439 -25.98 14.14 -37.98
C ILE A 439 -27.20 13.24 -37.87
N ASP A 440 -27.85 12.99 -39.00
CA ASP A 440 -28.83 11.92 -39.12
C ASP A 440 -28.11 10.56 -39.08
N ALA A 441 -28.25 9.86 -37.96
CA ALA A 441 -27.60 8.58 -37.74
C ALA A 441 -28.17 7.47 -38.65
N THR A 442 -29.37 7.62 -39.20
CA THR A 442 -29.99 6.60 -40.09
C THR A 442 -29.30 6.53 -41.45
N LYS A 443 -28.62 7.61 -41.86
CA LYS A 443 -27.87 7.70 -43.12
C LYS A 443 -26.46 7.12 -43.03
N VAL A 444 -26.06 6.59 -41.88
CA VAL A 444 -24.71 6.02 -41.65
C VAL A 444 -24.80 4.50 -41.60
N ASP A 445 -23.97 3.83 -42.40
CA ASP A 445 -23.81 2.36 -42.34
C ASP A 445 -22.97 1.96 -41.12
N TRP A 446 -23.65 1.80 -39.99
CA TRP A 446 -23.04 1.48 -38.70
C TRP A 446 -22.32 0.12 -38.67
N SER A 447 -22.78 -0.84 -39.48
CA SER A 447 -22.12 -2.14 -39.64
C SER A 447 -20.74 -1.97 -40.27
N LYS A 448 -20.60 -1.13 -41.32
CA LYS A 448 -19.29 -0.78 -41.88
C LYS A 448 -18.43 0.00 -40.89
N VAL A 449 -19.01 0.93 -40.13
CA VAL A 449 -18.28 1.69 -39.11
C VAL A 449 -17.64 0.76 -38.08
N LEU A 450 -18.37 -0.25 -37.60
CA LEU A 450 -17.81 -1.27 -36.70
C LEU A 450 -16.75 -2.14 -37.40
N ARG A 451 -17.07 -2.68 -38.58
CA ARG A 451 -16.18 -3.59 -39.33
C ARG A 451 -14.81 -2.97 -39.61
N TYR A 452 -14.80 -1.70 -39.99
CA TYR A 452 -13.58 -0.96 -40.34
C TYR A 452 -13.03 -0.10 -39.19
N ARG A 453 -13.55 -0.26 -37.96
CA ARG A 453 -13.09 0.46 -36.75
C ARG A 453 -13.07 1.98 -36.92
N GLN A 454 -14.08 2.54 -37.60
CA GLN A 454 -14.19 3.97 -37.90
C GLN A 454 -14.96 4.76 -36.82
N THR A 455 -15.26 4.15 -35.67
CA THR A 455 -16.04 4.74 -34.57
C THR A 455 -15.53 6.10 -34.13
N LYS A 456 -14.20 6.31 -34.15
CA LYS A 456 -13.56 7.60 -33.78
C LYS A 456 -13.99 8.79 -34.65
N ARG A 457 -14.52 8.58 -35.86
CA ARG A 457 -15.06 9.64 -36.73
C ARG A 457 -16.35 10.24 -36.18
N TYR A 458 -17.06 9.51 -35.32
CA TYR A 458 -18.36 9.90 -34.78
C TYR A 458 -18.26 10.18 -33.28
N LYS A 459 -18.88 11.26 -32.84
CA LYS A 459 -18.91 11.72 -31.46
C LYS A 459 -20.30 11.47 -30.92
N PHE A 460 -20.43 10.36 -30.21
CA PHE A 460 -21.64 10.02 -29.46
C PHE A 460 -21.68 10.83 -28.17
N MET A 461 -22.78 11.52 -27.95
CA MET A 461 -22.96 12.28 -26.73
C MET A 461 -24.41 12.29 -26.27
N GLN A 462 -24.59 12.45 -24.96
CA GLN A 462 -25.90 12.72 -24.37
C GLN A 462 -25.92 14.18 -23.88
N PRO A 463 -26.87 15.00 -24.36
CA PRO A 463 -27.01 16.38 -23.91
C PRO A 463 -27.45 16.46 -22.44
N PRO A 464 -27.31 17.64 -21.80
CA PRO A 464 -27.77 17.83 -20.43
C PRO A 464 -29.29 17.64 -20.31
N GLY A 465 -29.72 16.86 -19.31
CA GLY A 465 -31.14 16.61 -19.07
C GLY A 465 -31.38 15.53 -18.01
N PRO A 466 -32.66 15.25 -17.67
CA PRO A 466 -33.01 14.30 -16.61
C PRO A 466 -32.54 12.86 -16.86
N ARG A 467 -32.37 12.47 -18.13
CA ARG A 467 -31.91 11.12 -18.52
C ARG A 467 -30.38 11.02 -18.68
N ASN A 468 -29.65 12.13 -18.53
CA ASN A 468 -28.21 12.17 -18.74
C ASN A 468 -27.49 11.21 -17.78
N ALA A 469 -26.71 10.27 -18.28
CA ALA A 469 -26.04 9.25 -17.47
C ALA A 469 -25.05 9.82 -16.43
N LEU A 470 -24.53 11.03 -16.67
CA LEU A 470 -23.68 11.78 -15.74
C LEU A 470 -24.46 12.60 -14.71
N GLY A 471 -25.79 12.61 -14.79
CA GLY A 471 -26.66 13.45 -13.99
C GLY A 471 -26.36 14.94 -14.18
N LYS A 472 -26.52 15.74 -13.12
CA LYS A 472 -26.40 17.20 -13.21
C LYS A 472 -25.03 17.77 -12.82
N ILE A 473 -24.17 17.01 -12.13
CA ILE A 473 -22.89 17.53 -11.63
C ILE A 473 -21.78 16.50 -11.87
N LYS A 474 -20.64 16.97 -12.36
CA LYS A 474 -19.41 16.19 -12.55
C LYS A 474 -18.22 16.92 -11.92
N PHE A 475 -17.47 16.24 -11.05
CA PHE A 475 -16.23 16.74 -10.45
C PHE A 475 -15.05 16.09 -11.17
N LYS A 476 -14.23 16.90 -11.83
CA LYS A 476 -13.18 16.43 -12.73
C LYS A 476 -11.80 16.60 -12.11
N PHE A 477 -11.06 15.51 -12.07
CA PHE A 477 -9.63 15.43 -11.74
C PHE A 477 -8.92 14.77 -12.92
N PRO A 478 -8.26 15.55 -13.81
CA PRO A 478 -7.62 15.02 -15.02
C PRO A 478 -6.63 13.88 -14.71
N ASN A 479 -6.81 12.72 -15.32
CA ASN A 479 -6.00 11.53 -15.07
C ASN A 479 -5.97 10.59 -16.29
N GLN A 480 -4.98 9.71 -16.33
CA GLN A 480 -4.75 8.74 -17.42
C GLN A 480 -5.85 7.67 -17.56
N PHE A 481 -6.69 7.47 -16.53
CA PHE A 481 -7.75 6.46 -16.53
C PHE A 481 -9.11 7.01 -16.99
N ALA A 482 -9.18 8.30 -17.32
CA ALA A 482 -10.42 9.01 -17.65
C ALA A 482 -11.52 8.96 -16.56
N VAL A 483 -11.19 8.63 -15.31
CA VAL A 483 -12.14 8.54 -14.18
C VAL A 483 -12.52 9.92 -13.64
N TYR A 484 -13.73 10.04 -13.09
CA TYR A 484 -14.24 11.24 -12.40
C TYR A 484 -15.36 10.87 -11.42
N LEU A 485 -15.72 11.80 -10.53
CA LEU A 485 -16.91 11.70 -9.67
C LEU A 485 -18.08 12.38 -10.38
N HIS A 486 -19.25 11.76 -10.40
CA HIS A 486 -20.41 12.37 -11.05
C HIS A 486 -21.74 11.92 -10.47
N ASP A 487 -22.78 12.70 -10.75
CA ASP A 487 -24.16 12.38 -10.45
C ASP A 487 -24.70 11.23 -11.32
N THR A 488 -25.91 10.76 -11.05
CA THR A 488 -26.59 9.78 -11.91
C THR A 488 -28.10 9.86 -11.72
N PRO A 489 -28.89 9.69 -12.80
CA PRO A 489 -30.35 9.63 -12.69
C PRO A 489 -30.82 8.35 -11.97
N ASN A 490 -30.01 7.29 -11.93
CA ASN A 490 -30.39 6.00 -11.36
C ASN A 490 -30.12 5.92 -9.85
N LYS A 491 -30.81 6.79 -9.07
CA LYS A 491 -30.60 6.90 -7.61
C LYS A 491 -30.95 5.63 -6.82
N LYS A 492 -31.85 4.78 -7.34
CA LYS A 492 -32.25 3.53 -6.68
C LYS A 492 -31.08 2.56 -6.45
N LEU A 493 -30.03 2.60 -7.27
CA LEU A 493 -28.86 1.73 -7.13
C LEU A 493 -28.07 1.98 -5.83
N PHE A 494 -28.16 3.18 -5.25
CA PHE A 494 -27.53 3.47 -3.95
C PHE A 494 -28.15 2.70 -2.78
N ARG A 495 -29.34 2.10 -2.95
CA ARG A 495 -29.98 1.25 -1.93
C ARG A 495 -29.42 -0.18 -1.91
N LYS A 496 -28.66 -0.59 -2.93
CA LYS A 496 -28.07 -1.94 -3.00
C LYS A 496 -26.89 -2.09 -2.04
N GLY A 497 -26.71 -3.29 -1.51
CA GLY A 497 -25.60 -3.62 -0.59
C GLY A 497 -24.25 -3.58 -1.29
N ARG A 498 -24.10 -4.34 -2.39
CA ARG A 498 -22.99 -4.25 -3.34
C ARG A 498 -23.32 -3.19 -4.38
N ARG A 499 -22.38 -2.28 -4.67
CA ARG A 499 -22.57 -1.15 -5.60
C ARG A 499 -21.44 -1.05 -6.64
N ALA A 500 -21.08 -2.20 -7.20
CA ALA A 500 -20.13 -2.36 -8.29
C ALA A 500 -20.93 -2.50 -9.60
N PHE A 501 -21.27 -1.38 -10.25
CA PHE A 501 -22.20 -1.34 -11.40
C PHE A 501 -21.82 -0.31 -12.48
N SER A 502 -20.62 0.25 -12.43
CA SER A 502 -20.17 1.25 -13.40
C SER A 502 -19.06 0.72 -14.29
N HIS A 503 -18.83 1.40 -15.42
CA HIS A 503 -17.67 1.20 -16.29
C HIS A 503 -16.41 1.92 -15.74
N GLY A 504 -16.12 1.75 -14.45
CA GLY A 504 -14.93 2.29 -13.78
C GLY A 504 -15.05 3.69 -13.16
N CYS A 505 -15.92 4.57 -13.68
CA CYS A 505 -16.19 5.89 -13.08
C CYS A 505 -16.97 5.80 -11.75
N ILE A 506 -16.94 6.85 -10.93
CA ILE A 506 -17.55 6.82 -9.59
C ILE A 506 -18.82 7.68 -9.57
N ARG A 507 -19.98 7.04 -9.38
CA ARG A 507 -21.26 7.75 -9.23
C ARG A 507 -21.50 8.07 -7.76
N ILE A 508 -21.92 9.28 -7.43
CA ILE A 508 -22.12 9.75 -6.05
C ILE A 508 -23.60 9.99 -5.73
N ALA A 509 -24.02 9.64 -4.52
CA ALA A 509 -25.44 9.72 -4.13
C ALA A 509 -25.92 11.17 -4.02
N GLU A 510 -25.09 12.05 -3.46
CA GLU A 510 -25.49 13.39 -3.00
C GLU A 510 -24.55 14.47 -3.59
N PRO A 511 -24.56 14.68 -4.91
CA PRO A 511 -23.61 15.57 -5.56
C PRO A 511 -23.78 17.05 -5.16
N ASN A 512 -24.98 17.50 -4.81
CA ASN A 512 -25.20 18.85 -4.28
C ASN A 512 -24.56 19.04 -2.90
N ALA A 513 -24.63 18.02 -2.04
CA ALA A 513 -23.97 18.06 -0.74
C ALA A 513 -22.45 18.14 -0.91
N LEU A 514 -21.87 17.37 -1.86
CA LEU A 514 -20.46 17.51 -2.18
C LEU A 514 -20.13 18.89 -2.76
N LEU A 515 -20.97 19.43 -3.66
CA LEU A 515 -20.76 20.77 -4.21
C LEU A 515 -20.73 21.85 -3.11
N SER A 516 -21.61 21.75 -2.10
CA SER A 516 -21.64 22.72 -1.00
C SER A 516 -20.37 22.74 -0.16
N THR A 517 -19.58 21.66 -0.10
CA THR A 517 -18.33 21.65 0.67
C THR A 517 -17.23 22.49 0.03
N PHE A 518 -17.33 22.83 -1.26
CA PHE A 518 -16.34 23.67 -1.96
C PHE A 518 -16.63 25.16 -1.75
N ALA A 519 -17.89 25.55 -1.60
CA ALA A 519 -18.30 26.97 -1.57
C ALA A 519 -17.62 27.82 -0.48
N PRO A 520 -17.36 27.33 0.75
CA PRO A 520 -16.68 28.12 1.78
C PRO A 520 -15.22 28.48 1.47
N HIS A 521 -14.61 27.82 0.48
CA HIS A 521 -13.16 27.89 0.25
C HIS A 521 -12.78 28.14 -1.21
N GLU A 522 -13.73 28.04 -2.13
CA GLU A 522 -13.53 28.26 -3.55
C GLU A 522 -14.49 29.35 -4.04
N ARG A 523 -13.95 30.56 -4.26
CA ARG A 523 -14.75 31.72 -4.72
C ARG A 523 -15.50 31.45 -6.03
N SER A 524 -14.95 30.62 -6.90
CA SER A 524 -15.59 30.21 -8.16
C SER A 524 -16.83 29.35 -7.95
N VAL A 525 -17.03 28.78 -6.76
CA VAL A 525 -18.18 27.95 -6.39
C VAL A 525 -19.17 28.73 -5.54
N ASN A 526 -20.01 29.55 -6.19
CA ASN A 526 -21.18 30.13 -5.53
C ASN A 526 -22.33 29.11 -5.53
N TYR A 527 -22.70 28.60 -4.36
CA TYR A 527 -23.70 27.53 -4.23
C TYR A 527 -25.08 27.95 -4.76
N ASN A 528 -25.58 29.13 -4.37
CA ASN A 528 -26.91 29.61 -4.79
C ASN A 528 -26.99 29.84 -6.31
N ARG A 529 -25.95 30.43 -6.91
CA ARG A 529 -25.83 30.57 -8.37
C ARG A 529 -25.79 29.20 -9.05
N SER A 530 -25.04 28.24 -8.48
CA SER A 530 -24.96 26.88 -9.01
C SER A 530 -26.31 26.18 -8.99
N GLN A 531 -27.10 26.31 -7.91
CA GLN A 531 -28.45 25.75 -7.83
C GLN A 531 -29.39 26.33 -8.91
N ARG A 532 -29.29 27.64 -9.19
CA ARG A 532 -30.05 28.26 -10.29
C ARG A 532 -29.67 27.68 -11.65
N ILE A 533 -28.38 27.51 -11.93
CA ILE A 533 -27.89 26.91 -13.18
C ILE A 533 -28.39 25.46 -13.32
N LEU A 534 -28.37 24.69 -12.23
CA LEU A 534 -28.80 23.28 -12.20
C LEU A 534 -30.30 23.09 -12.44
N ARG A 535 -31.14 24.13 -12.35
CA ARG A 535 -32.56 24.07 -12.76
C ARG A 535 -32.71 24.01 -14.27
N GLY A 536 -31.81 24.68 -15.01
CA GLY A 536 -31.78 24.67 -16.47
C GLY A 536 -30.95 23.52 -17.05
N LYS A 537 -30.62 23.64 -18.35
CA LYS A 537 -29.77 22.70 -19.10
C LYS A 537 -28.41 23.30 -19.50
N ASN A 538 -28.15 24.56 -19.16
CA ASN A 538 -26.94 25.27 -19.55
C ASN A 538 -25.72 24.62 -18.89
N LYS A 539 -24.81 24.09 -19.72
CA LYS A 539 -23.52 23.57 -19.26
C LYS A 539 -22.69 24.74 -18.70
N THR A 540 -22.18 24.59 -17.48
CA THR A 540 -21.29 25.58 -16.87
C THR A 540 -20.12 24.88 -16.20
N GLN A 541 -18.91 25.43 -16.37
CA GLN A 541 -17.70 24.93 -15.72
C GLN A 541 -17.25 25.91 -14.64
N LEU A 542 -16.95 25.39 -13.46
CA LEU A 542 -16.42 26.11 -12.32
C LEU A 542 -14.96 25.65 -12.13
N ASN A 543 -14.00 26.48 -12.51
CA ASN A 543 -12.57 26.18 -12.32
C ASN A 543 -12.19 26.45 -10.86
N LEU A 544 -11.49 25.51 -10.23
CA LEU A 544 -11.05 25.65 -8.84
C LEU A 544 -9.68 26.31 -8.80
N SER A 545 -9.53 27.32 -7.94
CA SER A 545 -8.25 27.98 -7.68
C SER A 545 -7.40 27.14 -6.72
N THR A 546 -8.02 26.44 -5.77
CA THR A 546 -7.36 25.45 -4.92
C THR A 546 -7.89 24.05 -5.24
N PRO A 547 -7.17 23.25 -6.04
CA PRO A 547 -7.60 21.90 -6.35
C PRO A 547 -7.74 21.04 -5.08
N VAL A 548 -8.85 20.33 -4.96
CA VAL A 548 -9.13 19.47 -3.79
C VAL A 548 -8.64 18.05 -4.08
N PRO A 549 -7.71 17.50 -3.28
CA PRO A 549 -7.25 16.12 -3.42
C PRO A 549 -8.38 15.09 -3.38
N VAL A 550 -8.23 14.04 -4.18
CA VAL A 550 -9.10 12.87 -4.24
C VAL A 550 -8.23 11.62 -4.17
N HIS A 551 -8.43 10.82 -3.14
CA HIS A 551 -7.80 9.52 -2.96
C HIS A 551 -8.82 8.42 -3.23
N ILE A 552 -8.62 7.67 -4.30
CA ILE A 552 -9.38 6.47 -4.57
C ILE A 552 -8.58 5.31 -4.00
N VAL A 553 -9.08 4.72 -2.92
CA VAL A 553 -8.38 3.71 -2.12
C VAL A 553 -9.12 2.38 -2.13
N TYR A 554 -8.38 1.31 -1.82
CA TYR A 554 -8.93 -0.04 -1.68
C TYR A 554 -8.55 -0.59 -0.31
N LEU A 555 -9.31 -0.19 0.72
CA LEU A 555 -9.09 -0.64 2.09
C LEU A 555 -10.23 -1.55 2.53
N THR A 556 -9.90 -2.83 2.78
CA THR A 556 -10.86 -3.83 3.25
C THR A 556 -10.89 -3.96 4.77
N ALA A 557 -9.95 -3.29 5.46
CA ALA A 557 -10.00 -2.95 6.87
C ALA A 557 -9.37 -1.57 7.08
N TRP A 558 -10.03 -0.69 7.86
CA TRP A 558 -9.53 0.66 8.18
C TRP A 558 -10.23 1.20 9.43
N ILE A 559 -9.65 2.24 10.03
CA ILE A 559 -10.28 3.01 11.11
C ILE A 559 -11.09 4.13 10.48
N ASN A 560 -12.37 4.21 10.82
CA ASN A 560 -13.23 5.29 10.37
C ASN A 560 -13.29 6.43 11.41
N SER A 561 -13.98 7.51 11.08
CA SER A 561 -14.23 8.67 11.96
C SER A 561 -14.89 8.33 13.31
N ASP A 562 -15.52 7.17 13.43
CA ASP A 562 -16.09 6.66 14.70
C ASP A 562 -15.05 5.98 15.62
N GLY A 563 -13.77 6.01 15.24
CA GLY A 563 -12.65 5.43 15.99
C GLY A 563 -12.62 3.91 16.00
N LEU A 564 -13.56 3.25 15.32
CA LEU A 564 -13.63 1.79 15.29
C LEU A 564 -12.93 1.21 14.06
N LEU A 565 -12.47 -0.03 14.20
CA LEU A 565 -11.99 -0.83 13.08
C LEU A 565 -13.17 -1.39 12.28
N HIS A 566 -13.25 -0.99 11.01
CA HIS A 566 -14.22 -1.46 10.03
C HIS A 566 -13.64 -2.56 9.16
N TYR A 567 -14.51 -3.44 8.66
CA TYR A 567 -14.19 -4.48 7.70
C TYR A 567 -15.18 -4.47 6.54
N ARG A 568 -14.68 -4.73 5.33
CA ARG A 568 -15.50 -4.92 4.14
C ARG A 568 -15.12 -6.17 3.37
N ASN A 569 -16.06 -6.60 2.54
CA ASN A 569 -15.81 -7.68 1.59
C ASN A 569 -14.83 -7.20 0.51
N ASP A 570 -14.10 -8.15 -0.06
CA ASP A 570 -13.08 -7.91 -1.08
C ASP A 570 -13.74 -7.87 -2.47
N VAL A 571 -14.19 -6.67 -2.88
CA VAL A 571 -15.04 -6.43 -4.07
C VAL A 571 -14.40 -6.94 -5.37
N TYR A 572 -13.11 -6.66 -5.59
CA TYR A 572 -12.35 -7.04 -6.78
C TYR A 572 -11.39 -8.21 -6.53
N HIS A 573 -11.54 -8.87 -5.39
CA HIS A 573 -10.71 -10.01 -5.00
C HIS A 573 -9.20 -9.72 -4.91
N TYR A 574 -8.83 -8.51 -4.51
CA TYR A 574 -7.43 -8.10 -4.38
C TYR A 574 -6.76 -8.62 -3.11
N ASP A 575 -7.51 -8.88 -2.02
CA ASP A 575 -6.96 -9.46 -0.78
C ASP A 575 -6.27 -10.80 -1.09
N ARG A 576 -6.90 -11.68 -1.88
CA ARG A 576 -6.31 -12.98 -2.25
C ARG A 576 -5.20 -12.89 -3.30
N LYS A 577 -5.14 -11.81 -4.08
CA LYS A 577 -4.12 -11.62 -5.14
C LYS A 577 -2.82 -11.03 -4.58
N GLN A 578 -2.89 -10.30 -3.46
CA GLN A 578 -1.74 -9.71 -2.78
C GLN A 578 -1.10 -10.71 -1.82
N LYS A 579 -0.10 -11.42 -2.32
CA LYS A 579 0.77 -12.23 -1.47
C LYS A 579 1.61 -11.29 -0.60
N ARG A 580 1.74 -11.64 0.67
CA ARG A 580 2.71 -11.02 1.58
C ARG A 580 3.86 -11.98 1.72
N THR A 581 5.09 -11.48 1.62
CA THR A 581 6.27 -12.26 1.96
C THR A 581 6.16 -12.60 3.46
N ILE A 582 6.37 -13.87 3.80
CA ILE A 582 6.64 -14.28 5.19
C ILE A 582 8.05 -13.78 5.45
N GLN A 583 8.18 -12.48 5.77
CA GLN A 583 9.44 -11.75 5.72
C GLN A 583 10.35 -12.12 6.84
#